data_AF-A0A955ALG6-F1
#
_entry.id   AF-A0A955ALG6-F1
#
_cell.length_a   1.000
_cell.length_b   1.000
_cell.length_c   1.000
_cell.angle_alpha   90.00
_cell.angle_beta   90.00
_cell.angle_gamma   90.00
#
_symmetry.space_group_name_H-M   'P 1'
#
loop_
_entity.id
_entity.type
_entity.pdbx_description
1 polymer ?
#
loop_
_entity_poly.entity_id
_entity_poly.type
_entity_poly.pdbx_seq_one_letter_code
_entity_poly.pdbx_strand_id
1 'polypeptide(L)'
;MIEQVPDETLVAYLDGELAAVEATQVEVQLKANESLRRRLDELRGTWELLGDLPLEQPDPRLAETTIELIGLSLERSHETWLDRCYRYRWWLTTCAGVLGLLLGVFWSQWQHERNERQLLERVPVLANFKLLQELVSPVWLEKIASIPELEELTPAPYEKPVFSMVTVPPGLEERTAWVKGLSNAEKKRLRDNAHSLDSLDEEKRQSLQSLSEMVFQDTPQGQEYRSAVQGYARLL
;
A
#
# COMPACT_ATOMS: atom_id res chain seq x y z
N MET A 1 -51.73 -55.06 -25.98
CA MET A 1 -51.51 -53.59 -26.01
C MET A 1 -50.78 -53.29 -27.30
N ILE A 2 -51.38 -52.53 -28.22
CA ILE A 2 -50.70 -52.07 -29.43
C ILE A 2 -49.85 -50.89 -28.98
N GLU A 3 -48.53 -51.06 -28.97
CA GLU A 3 -47.57 -49.98 -28.71
C GLU A 3 -47.72 -48.95 -29.84
N GLN A 4 -48.17 -47.74 -29.51
CA GLN A 4 -48.32 -46.67 -30.49
C GLN A 4 -46.95 -46.05 -30.74
N VAL A 5 -46.48 -46.09 -31.99
CA VAL A 5 -45.30 -45.34 -32.42
C VAL A 5 -45.67 -43.86 -32.46
N PRO A 6 -44.93 -42.98 -31.79
CA PRO A 6 -45.20 -41.55 -31.85
C PRO A 6 -44.92 -41.01 -33.27
N ASP A 7 -45.70 -40.02 -33.70
CA ASP A 7 -45.55 -39.41 -35.03
C ASP A 7 -44.15 -38.84 -35.24
N GLU A 8 -43.48 -38.33 -34.19
CA GLU A 8 -42.10 -37.85 -34.23
C GLU A 8 -41.13 -38.92 -34.74
N THR A 9 -41.31 -40.18 -34.33
CA THR A 9 -40.48 -41.29 -34.79
C THR A 9 -40.80 -41.68 -36.24
N LEU A 10 -42.07 -41.58 -36.66
CA LEU A 10 -42.44 -41.82 -38.07
C LEU A 10 -41.90 -40.72 -39.00
N VAL A 11 -41.88 -39.47 -38.55
CA VAL A 11 -41.27 -38.35 -39.29
C VAL A 11 -39.76 -38.52 -39.36
N ALA A 12 -39.10 -38.82 -38.23
CA ALA A 12 -37.65 -39.10 -38.22
C ALA A 12 -37.27 -40.29 -39.12
N TYR A 13 -38.15 -41.29 -39.24
CA TYR A 13 -37.98 -42.39 -40.21
C TYR A 13 -38.07 -41.90 -41.66
N LEU A 14 -39.02 -41.02 -41.98
CA LEU A 14 -39.18 -40.45 -43.32
C LEU A 14 -37.98 -39.56 -43.71
N ASP A 15 -37.44 -38.79 -42.77
CA ASP A 15 -36.33 -37.86 -42.98
C ASP A 15 -34.96 -38.57 -42.97
N GLY A 16 -34.92 -39.84 -42.55
CA GLY A 16 -33.70 -40.66 -42.50
C GLY A 16 -32.82 -40.42 -41.26
N GLU A 17 -33.34 -39.72 -40.26
CA GLU A 17 -32.61 -39.31 -39.05
C GLU A 17 -32.64 -40.38 -37.93
N LEU A 18 -33.36 -41.50 -38.12
CA LEU A 18 -33.35 -42.60 -37.15
C LEU A 18 -32.07 -43.42 -37.21
N ALA A 19 -31.59 -43.84 -36.02
CA ALA A 19 -30.50 -44.81 -35.93
C ALA A 19 -30.91 -46.16 -36.53
N ALA A 20 -29.96 -46.89 -37.14
CA ALA A 20 -30.24 -48.12 -37.88
C ALA A 20 -31.03 -49.19 -37.10
N VAL A 21 -30.80 -49.28 -35.78
CA VAL A 21 -31.52 -50.21 -34.89
C VAL A 21 -32.99 -49.80 -34.73
N GLU A 22 -33.25 -48.51 -34.57
CA GLU A 22 -34.60 -47.95 -34.37
C GLU A 22 -35.39 -47.99 -35.69
N ALA A 23 -34.75 -47.66 -36.82
CA ALA A 23 -35.34 -47.79 -38.14
C ALA A 23 -35.80 -49.24 -38.42
N THR A 24 -34.98 -50.23 -38.05
CA THR A 24 -35.33 -51.66 -38.19
C THR A 24 -36.55 -52.03 -37.34
N GLN A 25 -36.66 -51.47 -36.12
CA GLN A 25 -37.81 -51.71 -35.25
C GLN A 25 -39.10 -51.10 -35.81
N VAL A 26 -39.02 -49.87 -36.31
CA VAL A 26 -40.14 -49.20 -36.99
C VAL A 26 -40.58 -49.99 -38.22
N GLU A 27 -39.66 -50.52 -39.03
CA GLU A 27 -40.00 -51.37 -40.19
C GLU A 27 -40.76 -52.64 -39.81
N VAL A 28 -40.36 -53.31 -38.73
CA VAL A 28 -41.07 -54.49 -38.23
C VAL A 28 -42.49 -54.13 -37.80
N GLN A 29 -42.67 -52.99 -37.13
CA GLN A 29 -43.97 -52.52 -36.67
C GLN A 29 -44.86 -52.03 -37.84
N LEU A 30 -44.30 -51.39 -38.86
CA LEU A 30 -45.00 -51.00 -40.09
C LEU A 30 -45.51 -52.23 -40.86
N LYS A 31 -44.72 -53.31 -40.93
CA LYS A 31 -45.15 -54.56 -41.57
C LYS A 31 -46.32 -55.21 -40.83
N ALA A 32 -46.33 -55.13 -39.50
CA ALA A 32 -47.35 -55.75 -38.66
C ALA A 32 -48.64 -54.91 -38.52
N ASN A 33 -48.59 -53.59 -38.69
CA ASN A 33 -49.69 -52.70 -38.38
C ASN A 33 -50.12 -51.84 -39.58
N GLU A 34 -51.33 -52.07 -40.09
CA GLU A 34 -51.92 -51.30 -41.19
C GLU A 34 -52.22 -49.84 -40.82
N SER A 35 -52.60 -49.56 -39.57
CA SER A 35 -52.91 -48.19 -39.14
C SER A 35 -51.68 -47.29 -39.13
N LEU A 36 -50.50 -47.82 -38.77
CA LEU A 36 -49.23 -47.09 -38.81
C LEU A 36 -48.78 -46.82 -40.26
N ARG A 37 -49.03 -47.74 -41.19
CA ARG A 37 -48.75 -47.52 -42.62
C ARG A 37 -49.58 -46.38 -43.17
N ARG A 38 -50.88 -46.35 -42.87
CA ARG A 38 -51.76 -45.25 -43.28
C ARG A 38 -51.30 -43.90 -42.71
N ARG A 39 -50.85 -43.89 -41.45
CA ARG A 39 -50.31 -42.68 -40.82
C ARG A 39 -49.01 -42.19 -41.49
N LEU A 40 -48.12 -43.12 -41.85
CA LEU A 40 -46.88 -42.80 -42.57
C LEU A 40 -47.16 -42.24 -43.97
N ASP A 41 -48.15 -42.79 -44.69
CA ASP A 41 -48.55 -42.30 -46.01
C ASP A 41 -49.18 -40.89 -45.95
N GLU A 42 -49.98 -40.60 -44.91
CA GLU A 42 -50.51 -39.25 -44.66
C GLU A 42 -49.40 -38.22 -44.42
N LEU A 43 -48.39 -38.57 -43.61
CA LEU A 43 -47.24 -37.72 -43.32
C LEU A 43 -46.41 -37.47 -44.60
N ARG A 44 -46.16 -38.53 -45.39
CA ARG A 44 -45.47 -38.41 -46.68
C ARG A 44 -46.23 -37.49 -47.65
N GLY A 45 -47.54 -37.67 -47.79
CA GLY A 45 -48.35 -36.83 -48.67
C GLY A 45 -48.35 -35.35 -48.27
N THR A 46 -48.26 -35.06 -46.97
CA THR A 46 -48.13 -33.68 -46.47
C THR A 46 -46.80 -33.05 -46.88
N TRP A 47 -45.70 -33.82 -46.85
CA TRP A 47 -44.38 -33.38 -47.32
C TRP A 47 -44.32 -33.18 -48.84
N GLU A 48 -44.97 -34.05 -49.61
CA GLU A 48 -45.07 -33.89 -51.07
C GLU A 48 -45.80 -32.58 -51.45
N LEU A 49 -46.87 -32.23 -50.72
CA LEU A 49 -47.57 -30.95 -50.89
C LEU A 49 -46.71 -29.72 -50.60
N LEU A 50 -45.73 -29.83 -49.68
CA LEU A 50 -44.75 -28.75 -49.45
C LEU A 50 -43.75 -28.63 -50.60
N GLY A 51 -43.45 -29.72 -51.30
CA GLY A 51 -42.60 -29.72 -52.49
C GLY A 51 -43.21 -29.00 -53.70
N ASP A 52 -44.54 -28.99 -53.78
CA ASP A 52 -45.30 -28.32 -54.85
C ASP A 52 -45.52 -26.82 -54.58
N LEU A 53 -44.97 -26.27 -53.50
CA LEU A 53 -45.04 -24.83 -53.25
C LEU A 53 -44.32 -24.06 -54.37
N PRO A 54 -44.94 -22.99 -54.90
CA PRO A 54 -44.30 -22.19 -55.94
C PRO A 54 -43.02 -21.57 -55.37
N LEU A 55 -41.88 -21.92 -55.97
CA LEU A 55 -40.62 -21.24 -55.72
C LEU A 55 -40.73 -19.82 -56.27
N GLU A 56 -41.13 -18.87 -55.43
CA GLU A 56 -40.98 -17.46 -55.75
C GLU A 56 -39.50 -17.18 -55.99
N GLN A 57 -39.18 -16.60 -57.15
CA GLN A 57 -37.80 -16.21 -57.45
C GLN A 57 -37.37 -15.18 -56.40
N PRO A 58 -36.28 -15.44 -55.64
CA PRO A 58 -35.86 -14.54 -54.60
C PRO A 58 -35.53 -13.17 -55.20
N ASP A 59 -36.08 -12.09 -54.61
CA ASP A 59 -35.80 -10.73 -55.05
C ASP A 59 -34.30 -10.45 -54.90
N PRO A 60 -33.57 -10.15 -55.99
CA PRO A 60 -32.13 -9.87 -55.94
C PRO A 60 -31.79 -8.71 -54.99
N ARG A 61 -32.74 -7.82 -54.66
CA ARG A 61 -32.56 -6.75 -53.67
C ARG A 61 -32.38 -7.26 -52.24
N LEU A 62 -32.94 -8.42 -51.89
CA LEU A 62 -32.74 -9.01 -50.56
C LEU A 62 -31.29 -9.49 -50.38
N ALA A 63 -30.72 -10.11 -51.43
CA ALA A 63 -29.31 -10.52 -51.41
C ALA A 63 -28.37 -9.32 -51.30
N GLU A 64 -28.67 -8.24 -52.03
CA GLU A 64 -27.93 -6.98 -51.98
C GLU A 64 -27.99 -6.35 -50.57
N THR A 65 -29.20 -6.25 -49.99
CA THR A 65 -29.40 -5.73 -48.63
C THR A 65 -28.70 -6.59 -47.57
N THR A 66 -28.64 -7.91 -47.75
CA THR A 66 -27.96 -8.82 -46.81
C THR A 66 -26.45 -8.63 -46.89
N ILE A 67 -25.89 -8.50 -48.10
CA ILE A 67 -24.46 -8.22 -48.29
C ILE A 67 -24.10 -6.85 -47.72
N GLU A 68 -24.94 -5.84 -47.91
CA GLU A 68 -24.74 -4.50 -47.34
C GLU A 68 -24.79 -4.53 -45.81
N LEU A 69 -25.74 -5.26 -45.22
CA LEU A 69 -25.87 -5.42 -43.77
C LEU A 69 -24.66 -6.16 -43.17
N ILE A 70 -24.15 -7.18 -43.87
CA ILE A 70 -22.92 -7.88 -43.50
C ILE A 70 -21.74 -6.91 -43.59
N GLY A 71 -21.60 -6.16 -44.68
CA GLY A 71 -20.53 -5.16 -44.86
C GLY A 71 -20.51 -4.11 -43.75
N LEU A 72 -21.68 -3.54 -43.40
CA LEU A 72 -21.82 -2.57 -42.31
C LEU A 72 -21.50 -3.18 -40.93
N SER A 73 -21.77 -4.47 -40.73
CA SER A 73 -21.44 -5.17 -39.48
C SER A 73 -19.93 -5.42 -39.30
N LEU A 74 -19.21 -5.67 -40.41
CA LEU A 74 -17.75 -5.81 -40.39
C LEU A 74 -17.05 -4.47 -40.14
N GLU A 75 -17.51 -3.39 -40.77
CA GLU A 75 -16.93 -2.04 -40.59
C GLU A 75 -17.08 -1.53 -39.14
N ARG A 76 -18.20 -1.86 -38.48
CA ARG A 76 -18.50 -1.41 -37.10
C ARG A 76 -17.71 -2.16 -36.01
N SER A 77 -16.97 -3.23 -36.38
CA SER A 77 -16.28 -4.12 -35.43
C SER A 77 -14.79 -3.79 -35.22
N HIS A 78 -14.29 -2.68 -35.77
CA HIS A 78 -12.86 -2.32 -35.76
C HIS A 78 -12.45 -1.22 -34.76
N GLU A 79 -13.26 -0.90 -33.75
CA GLU A 79 -12.77 -0.16 -32.57
C GLU A 79 -12.52 -1.12 -31.41
N THR A 80 -11.30 -1.64 -31.32
CA THR A 80 -10.89 -2.43 -30.18
C THR A 80 -10.79 -1.54 -28.93
N TRP A 81 -11.27 -2.03 -27.78
CA TRP A 81 -11.10 -1.36 -26.48
C TRP A 81 -9.63 -0.98 -26.18
N LEU A 82 -8.68 -1.70 -26.80
CA LEU A 82 -7.25 -1.48 -26.71
C LEU A 82 -6.80 -0.15 -27.33
N ASP A 83 -7.38 0.30 -28.45
CA ASP A 83 -7.04 1.59 -29.06
C ASP A 83 -7.51 2.77 -28.20
N ARG A 84 -8.64 2.61 -27.52
CA ARG A 84 -9.17 3.59 -26.55
C ARG A 84 -8.26 3.69 -25.31
N CYS A 85 -7.69 2.58 -24.86
CA CYS A 85 -6.69 2.54 -23.79
C CYS A 85 -5.33 3.14 -24.22
N TYR A 86 -4.90 2.94 -25.47
CA TYR A 86 -3.63 3.48 -25.97
C TYR A 86 -3.59 5.02 -25.97
N ARG A 87 -4.73 5.67 -26.27
CA ARG A 87 -4.86 7.13 -26.22
C ARG A 87 -4.77 7.69 -24.79
N TYR A 88 -5.22 6.95 -23.78
CA TYR A 88 -5.13 7.32 -22.37
C TYR A 88 -3.84 6.84 -21.69
N ARG A 89 -3.01 6.03 -22.36
CA ARG A 89 -1.80 5.45 -21.77
C ARG A 89 -0.80 6.51 -21.34
N TRP A 90 -0.59 7.55 -22.16
CA TRP A 90 0.28 8.67 -21.80
C TRP A 90 -0.24 9.44 -20.58
N TRP A 91 -1.55 9.71 -20.53
CA TRP A 91 -2.19 10.36 -19.37
C TRP A 91 -2.10 9.52 -18.09
N LEU A 92 -2.26 8.19 -18.19
CA LEU A 92 -2.10 7.29 -17.06
C LEU A 92 -0.65 7.28 -16.54
N THR A 93 0.35 7.25 -17.42
CA THR A 93 1.76 7.30 -17.00
C THR A 93 2.12 8.64 -16.37
N THR A 94 1.60 9.77 -16.87
CA THR A 94 1.83 11.08 -16.26
C THR A 94 1.14 11.19 -14.91
N CYS A 95 -0.09 10.71 -14.77
CA CYS A 95 -0.79 10.69 -13.49
C CYS A 95 -0.07 9.82 -12.46
N ALA A 96 0.40 8.63 -12.84
CA ALA A 96 1.18 7.76 -11.96
C ALA A 96 2.51 8.42 -11.54
N GLY A 97 3.20 9.09 -12.46
CA GLY A 97 4.44 9.83 -12.15
C GLY A 97 4.20 10.98 -11.17
N VAL A 98 3.15 11.78 -11.38
CA VAL A 98 2.77 12.88 -10.48
C VAL A 98 2.39 12.34 -9.09
N LEU A 99 1.61 11.26 -9.04
CA LEU A 99 1.20 10.64 -7.79
C LEU A 99 2.41 10.09 -7.01
N GLY A 100 3.37 9.48 -7.71
CA GLY A 100 4.63 9.03 -7.13
C GLY A 100 5.46 10.18 -6.56
N LEU A 101 5.55 11.31 -7.27
CA LEU A 101 6.23 12.51 -6.77
C LEU A 101 5.54 13.07 -5.52
N LEU A 102 4.21 13.16 -5.52
CA LEU A 102 3.45 13.64 -4.37
C LEU A 102 3.62 12.73 -3.15
N LEU A 103 3.54 11.41 -3.33
CA LEU A 103 3.80 10.45 -2.27
C LEU A 103 5.23 10.54 -1.75
N GLY A 104 6.21 10.74 -2.64
CA GLY A 104 7.60 10.93 -2.26
C GLY A 104 7.82 12.19 -1.41
N VAL A 105 7.25 13.33 -1.82
CA VAL A 105 7.31 14.58 -1.04
C VAL A 105 6.61 14.42 0.30
N PHE A 106 5.42 13.80 0.31
CA PHE A 106 4.66 13.56 1.53
C PHE A 106 5.44 12.66 2.51
N TRP A 107 6.01 11.55 2.02
CA TRP A 107 6.83 10.65 2.82
C TRP A 107 8.09 11.35 3.34
N SER A 108 8.73 12.18 2.52
CA SER A 108 9.91 12.95 2.91
C SER A 108 9.59 13.97 4.00
N GLN A 109 8.47 14.69 3.90
CA GLN A 109 8.03 15.64 4.93
C GLN A 109 7.67 14.93 6.23
N TRP A 110 6.92 13.83 6.16
CA TRP A 110 6.56 13.04 7.32
C TRP A 110 7.78 12.48 8.06
N GLN A 111 8.78 12.01 7.32
CA GLN A 111 10.04 11.55 7.90
C GLN A 111 10.86 12.70 8.49
N HIS A 112 10.83 13.88 7.86
CA HIS A 112 11.53 15.07 8.36
C HIS A 112 10.97 15.52 9.71
N GLU A 113 9.64 15.60 9.86
CA GLU A 113 9.01 15.96 11.13
C GLU A 113 9.33 14.97 12.26
N ARG A 114 9.37 13.67 11.96
CA ARG A 114 9.76 12.65 12.95
C ARG A 114 11.21 12.78 13.36
N ASN A 115 12.11 12.93 12.40
CA ASN A 115 13.54 13.09 12.67
C ASN A 115 13.82 14.39 13.44
N GLU A 116 13.16 15.49 13.08
CA GLU A 116 13.33 16.78 13.76
C GLU A 116 12.89 16.68 15.22
N ARG A 117 11.72 16.09 15.50
CA ARG A 117 11.26 15.87 16.88
C ARG A 117 12.23 15.01 17.69
N GLN A 118 12.69 13.88 17.14
CA GLN A 118 13.64 13.01 17.82
C GLN A 118 14.99 13.70 18.10
N LEU A 119 15.46 14.54 17.18
CA LEU A 119 16.68 15.32 17.39
C LEU A 119 16.48 16.39 18.47
N LEU A 120 15.34 17.09 18.46
CA LEU A 120 14.98 18.12 19.45
C LEU A 120 14.82 17.55 20.87
N GLU A 121 14.30 16.33 20.98
CA GLU A 121 14.23 15.61 22.26
C GLU A 121 15.62 15.32 22.84
N ARG A 122 16.59 15.02 21.97
CA ARG A 122 17.99 14.71 22.36
C ARG A 122 18.86 15.94 22.58
N VAL A 123 18.40 17.15 22.26
CA VAL A 123 19.20 18.40 22.41
C VAL A 123 19.81 18.57 23.81
N PRO A 124 19.12 18.31 24.94
CA PRO A 124 19.71 18.44 26.28
C PRO A 124 20.95 17.56 26.47
N VAL A 125 20.89 16.32 25.98
CA VAL A 125 22.01 15.37 25.99
C VAL A 125 23.14 15.88 25.08
N LEU A 126 22.80 16.33 23.87
CA LEU A 126 23.78 16.77 22.88
C LEU A 126 24.50 18.05 23.31
N ALA A 127 23.78 19.01 23.90
CA ALA A 127 24.35 20.27 24.36
C ALA A 127 25.34 20.06 25.51
N ASN A 128 25.05 19.09 26.39
CA ASN A 128 25.86 18.79 27.57
C ASN A 128 26.66 17.49 27.41
N PHE A 129 26.85 16.99 26.18
CA PHE A 129 27.39 15.65 25.91
C PHE A 129 28.73 15.39 26.60
N LYS A 130 29.70 16.30 26.47
CA LYS A 130 31.03 16.16 27.09
C LYS A 130 30.95 16.10 28.61
N LEU A 131 30.12 16.96 29.19
CA LEU A 131 29.89 16.96 30.64
C LEU A 131 29.27 15.64 31.07
N LEU A 132 28.19 15.20 30.40
CA LEU A 132 27.52 13.93 30.73
C LEU A 132 28.42 12.71 30.53
N GLN A 133 29.34 12.74 29.56
CA GLN A 133 30.30 11.66 29.31
C GLN A 133 31.30 11.49 30.45
N GLU A 134 31.67 12.57 31.15
CA GLU A 134 32.53 12.50 32.33
C GLU A 134 31.78 11.99 33.56
N LEU A 135 30.46 12.18 33.62
CA LEU A 135 29.60 11.63 34.67
C LEU A 135 29.40 10.13 34.39
N VAL A 136 30.34 9.32 34.87
CA VAL A 136 30.51 7.88 34.56
C VAL A 136 29.23 7.04 34.77
N SER A 137 28.37 7.39 35.72
CA SER A 137 27.12 6.65 35.97
C SER A 137 26.09 7.45 36.76
N PRO A 138 24.79 7.11 36.65
CA PRO A 138 23.74 7.71 37.48
C PRO A 138 23.94 7.43 38.98
N VAL A 139 24.41 6.23 39.33
CA VAL A 139 24.74 5.86 40.72
C VAL A 139 25.85 6.72 41.30
N TRP A 140 26.82 7.12 40.48
CA TRP A 140 27.88 8.04 40.90
C TRP A 140 27.33 9.45 41.17
N LEU A 141 26.35 9.90 40.36
CA LEU A 141 25.73 11.20 40.55
C LEU A 141 24.92 11.27 41.84
N GLU A 142 24.18 10.20 42.17
CA GLU A 142 23.51 10.07 43.48
C GLU A 142 24.51 10.14 44.64
N LYS A 143 25.66 9.46 44.51
CA LYS A 143 26.71 9.50 45.53
C LYS A 143 27.29 10.89 45.72
N ILE A 144 27.50 11.64 44.63
CA ILE A 144 28.02 13.00 44.71
C ILE A 144 26.99 13.96 45.28
N ALA A 145 25.73 13.86 44.87
CA ALA A 145 24.65 14.65 45.44
C ALA A 145 24.44 14.38 46.94
N SER A 146 24.78 13.18 47.41
CA SER A 146 24.70 12.83 48.83
C SER A 146 25.80 13.44 49.71
N ILE A 147 26.79 14.13 49.13
CA ILE A 147 27.87 14.80 49.87
C ILE A 147 27.46 16.26 50.12
N PRO A 148 27.00 16.62 51.33
CA PRO A 148 26.44 17.95 51.61
C PRO A 148 27.48 19.08 51.59
N GLU A 149 28.77 18.76 51.68
CA GLU A 149 29.88 19.73 51.81
C GLU A 149 30.52 20.13 50.47
N LEU A 150 30.06 19.57 49.35
CA LEU A 150 30.62 19.87 48.01
C LEU A 150 30.43 21.33 47.61
N GLU A 151 29.35 21.96 48.05
CA GLU A 151 29.07 23.36 47.75
C GLU A 151 29.96 24.30 48.60
N GLU A 152 30.21 23.95 49.87
CA GLU A 152 31.08 24.71 50.78
C GLU A 152 32.58 24.55 50.46
N LEU A 153 33.00 23.42 49.89
CA LEU A 153 34.40 23.16 49.50
C LEU A 153 34.83 23.87 48.22
N THR A 154 33.95 24.61 47.54
CA THR A 154 34.31 25.38 46.35
C THR A 154 34.75 26.80 46.74
N PRO A 155 36.07 27.13 46.74
CA PRO A 155 36.50 28.50 46.92
C PRO A 155 36.00 29.40 45.77
N ALA A 156 35.96 30.71 46.06
CA ALA A 156 35.55 31.84 45.22
C ALA A 156 35.78 31.67 43.69
N PRO A 157 34.94 32.30 42.85
CA PRO A 157 34.61 31.82 41.51
C PRO A 157 35.84 31.65 40.63
N TYR A 158 36.15 30.41 40.28
CA TYR A 158 37.03 30.12 39.16
C TYR A 158 36.42 30.77 37.90
N GLU A 159 37.16 31.70 37.29
CA GLU A 159 36.63 32.64 36.28
C GLU A 159 36.05 31.96 35.03
N LYS A 160 36.31 30.67 34.79
CA LYS A 160 35.66 29.86 33.76
C LYS A 160 35.58 28.41 34.21
N PRO A 161 34.39 27.85 34.49
CA PRO A 161 34.29 26.41 34.68
C PRO A 161 34.74 25.70 33.40
N VAL A 162 35.55 24.63 33.53
CA VAL A 162 36.04 23.83 32.40
C VAL A 162 34.88 23.28 31.58
N PHE A 163 33.75 23.00 32.25
CA PHE A 163 32.48 22.67 31.63
C PHE A 163 31.37 23.61 32.12
N SER A 164 30.82 24.41 31.21
CA SER A 164 29.62 25.20 31.47
C SER A 164 28.40 24.39 31.07
N MET A 165 27.55 24.04 32.04
CA MET A 165 26.26 23.41 31.75
C MET A 165 25.40 24.39 30.93
N VAL A 166 24.95 23.94 29.77
CA VAL A 166 24.09 24.71 28.88
C VAL A 166 22.64 24.47 29.28
N THR A 167 21.94 25.53 29.66
CA THR A 167 20.51 25.49 29.96
C THR A 167 19.71 25.39 28.66
N VAL A 168 19.08 24.24 28.44
CA VAL A 168 18.22 23.98 27.29
C VAL A 168 16.76 24.16 27.72
N PRO A 169 15.92 24.88 26.95
CA PRO A 169 14.51 25.03 27.25
C PRO A 169 13.77 23.67 27.31
N PRO A 170 12.78 23.51 28.20
CA PRO A 170 12.08 22.24 28.34
C PRO A 170 11.15 21.95 27.15
N GLY A 171 10.50 22.96 26.55
CA GLY A 171 9.52 22.78 25.48
C GLY A 171 10.13 22.57 24.09
N LEU A 172 9.51 21.71 23.26
CA LEU A 172 10.00 21.42 21.90
C LEU A 172 10.04 22.66 21.00
N GLU A 173 9.02 23.51 21.03
CA GLU A 173 8.97 24.73 20.21
C GLU A 173 10.06 25.73 20.62
N GLU A 174 10.26 25.91 21.92
CA GLU A 174 11.31 26.75 22.48
C GLU A 174 12.70 26.23 22.13
N ARG A 175 12.91 24.90 22.17
CA ARG A 175 14.16 24.27 21.71
C ARG A 175 14.43 24.55 20.24
N THR A 176 13.42 24.50 19.38
CA THR A 176 13.58 24.83 17.96
C THR A 176 14.05 26.28 17.79
N ALA A 177 13.43 27.22 18.49
CA ALA A 177 13.84 28.62 18.47
C ALA A 177 15.27 28.80 19.01
N TRP A 178 15.60 28.12 20.10
CA TRP A 178 16.93 28.11 20.71
C TRP A 178 18.00 27.59 19.74
N VAL A 179 17.79 26.42 19.13
CA VAL A 179 18.70 25.84 18.13
C VAL A 179 18.85 26.77 16.92
N LYS A 180 17.77 27.41 16.46
CA LYS A 180 17.84 28.40 15.36
C LYS A 180 18.71 29.61 15.73
N GLY A 181 18.63 30.07 16.98
CA GLY A 181 19.42 31.18 17.52
C GLY A 181 20.91 30.90 17.73
N LEU A 182 21.32 29.63 17.78
CA LEU A 182 22.73 29.25 17.94
C LEU A 182 23.62 29.71 16.78
N SER A 183 24.87 30.05 17.10
CA SER A 183 25.91 30.33 16.12
C SER A 183 26.25 29.09 15.28
N ASN A 184 26.88 29.29 14.12
CA ASN A 184 27.32 28.18 13.27
C ASN A 184 28.34 27.27 13.97
N ALA A 185 29.16 27.82 14.86
CA ALA A 185 30.12 27.04 15.64
C ALA A 185 29.43 26.13 16.65
N GLU A 186 28.41 26.62 17.36
CA GLU A 186 27.61 25.83 18.31
C GLU A 186 26.78 24.76 17.61
N LYS A 187 26.16 25.10 16.47
CA LYS A 187 25.44 24.13 15.61
C LYS A 187 26.37 23.01 15.13
N LYS A 188 27.61 23.35 14.75
CA LYS A 188 28.62 22.36 14.38
C LYS A 188 28.96 21.46 15.57
N ARG A 189 29.19 22.02 16.77
CA ARG A 189 29.44 21.24 17.99
C ARG A 189 28.31 20.26 18.31
N LEU A 190 27.05 20.70 18.19
CA LEU A 190 25.90 19.81 18.41
C LEU A 190 25.88 18.65 17.42
N ARG A 191 26.21 18.90 16.14
CA ARG A 191 26.30 17.86 15.11
C ARG A 191 27.45 16.88 15.38
N ASP A 192 28.61 17.39 15.78
CA ASP A 192 29.77 16.57 16.13
C ASP A 192 29.44 15.68 17.34
N ASN A 193 28.79 16.25 18.37
CA ASN A 193 28.32 15.51 19.55
C ASN A 193 27.27 14.45 19.18
N ALA A 194 26.37 14.75 18.23
CA ALA A 194 25.38 13.78 17.75
C ALA A 194 26.06 12.57 17.09
N HIS A 195 27.03 12.82 16.21
CA HIS A 195 27.81 11.76 15.59
C HIS A 195 28.58 10.93 16.63
N SER A 196 29.15 11.57 17.66
CA SER A 196 29.80 10.87 18.77
C SER A 196 28.81 10.00 19.56
N LEU A 197 27.63 10.52 19.90
CA LEU A 197 26.59 9.78 20.62
C LEU A 197 26.07 8.57 19.81
N ASP A 198 25.93 8.73 18.50
CA ASP A 198 25.49 7.65 17.60
C ASP A 198 26.57 6.56 17.46
N SER A 199 27.85 6.90 17.65
CA SER A 199 28.95 5.93 17.64
C SER A 199 29.12 5.13 18.95
N LEU A 200 28.45 5.53 20.03
CA LEU A 200 28.48 4.81 21.30
C LEU A 200 27.58 3.57 21.30
N ASP A 201 27.92 2.60 22.15
CA ASP A 201 27.07 1.43 22.42
C ASP A 201 25.70 1.86 22.98
N GLU A 202 24.67 1.04 22.72
CA GLU A 202 23.30 1.30 23.15
C GLU A 202 23.19 1.47 24.68
N GLU A 203 23.91 0.66 25.45
CA GLU A 203 23.92 0.74 26.92
C GLU A 203 24.44 2.10 27.42
N LYS A 204 25.54 2.59 26.84
CA LYS A 204 26.11 3.90 27.20
C LYS A 204 25.17 5.04 26.79
N ARG A 205 24.53 4.92 25.63
CA ARG A 205 23.56 5.91 25.14
C ARG A 205 22.36 6.03 26.09
N GLN A 206 21.82 4.90 26.54
CA GLN A 206 20.73 4.87 27.52
C GLN A 206 21.16 5.46 28.87
N SER A 207 22.38 5.17 29.33
CA SER A 207 22.92 5.76 30.55
C SER A 207 23.05 7.29 30.46
N LEU A 208 23.49 7.83 29.32
CA LEU A 208 23.60 9.29 29.14
C LEU A 208 22.22 9.95 29.07
N GLN A 209 21.24 9.27 28.45
CA GLN A 209 19.86 9.76 28.39
C GLN A 209 19.23 9.80 29.79
N SER A 210 19.33 8.72 30.57
CA SER A 210 18.78 8.68 31.93
C SER A 210 19.45 9.71 32.84
N LEU A 211 20.77 9.90 32.72
CA LEU A 211 21.50 10.92 33.48
C LEU A 211 21.04 12.32 33.10
N SER A 212 20.84 12.60 31.81
CA SER A 212 20.29 13.87 31.36
C SER A 212 18.87 14.09 31.90
N GLU A 213 18.04 13.05 31.94
CA GLU A 213 16.67 13.14 32.43
C GLU A 213 16.65 13.45 33.93
N MET A 214 17.52 12.80 34.72
CA MET A 214 17.67 13.10 36.15
C MET A 214 18.15 14.52 36.41
N VAL A 215 19.15 14.99 35.67
CA VAL A 215 19.76 16.32 35.89
C VAL A 215 18.86 17.45 35.39
N PHE A 216 18.20 17.28 34.24
CA PHE A 216 17.41 18.33 33.60
C PHE A 216 15.91 18.24 33.90
N GLN A 217 15.49 17.36 34.82
CA GLN A 217 14.12 17.34 35.31
C GLN A 217 13.79 18.63 36.05
N ASP A 218 12.58 19.14 35.86
CA ASP A 218 12.06 20.29 36.61
C ASP A 218 11.49 19.84 37.98
N THR A 219 12.29 19.09 38.72
CA THR A 219 11.98 18.63 40.09
C THR A 219 12.99 19.25 41.06
N PRO A 220 12.64 19.38 42.36
CA PRO A 220 13.59 19.84 43.38
C PRO A 220 14.88 18.99 43.40
N GLN A 221 14.73 17.68 43.24
CA GLN A 221 15.84 16.73 43.14
C GLN A 221 16.73 16.98 41.91
N GLY A 222 16.14 17.33 40.76
CA GLY A 222 16.88 17.76 39.58
C GLY A 222 17.65 19.08 39.78
N GLN A 223 17.19 19.96 40.67
CA GLN A 223 17.95 21.16 41.05
C GLN A 223 19.18 20.82 41.90
N GLU A 224 19.03 19.91 42.87
CA GLU A 224 20.15 19.39 43.70
C GLU A 224 21.20 18.69 42.83
N TYR A 225 20.77 17.91 41.84
CA TYR A 225 21.67 17.27 40.89
C TYR A 225 22.43 18.28 40.02
N ARG A 226 21.77 19.36 39.59
CA ARG A 226 22.43 20.43 38.84
C ARG A 226 23.46 21.17 39.67
N SER A 227 23.16 21.50 40.92
CA SER A 227 24.13 22.18 41.79
C SER A 227 25.32 21.27 42.10
N ALA A 228 25.09 19.99 42.39
CA ALA A 228 26.15 19.01 42.63
C ALA A 228 27.08 18.83 41.41
N VAL A 229 26.50 18.73 40.21
CA VAL A 229 27.27 18.64 38.95
C VAL A 229 28.05 19.92 38.67
N GLN A 230 27.48 21.10 38.92
CA GLN A 230 28.18 22.37 38.78
C GLN A 230 29.32 22.52 39.80
N GLY A 231 29.12 22.06 41.03
CA GLY A 231 30.17 21.99 42.06
C GLY A 231 31.32 21.09 41.62
N TYR A 232 31.01 19.90 41.12
CA TYR A 232 32.00 18.97 40.58
C TYR A 232 32.76 19.54 39.37
N ALA A 233 32.05 20.15 38.41
CA ALA A 233 32.65 20.75 37.23
C ALA A 233 33.58 21.94 37.52
N ARG A 234 33.50 22.54 38.72
CA ARG A 234 34.43 23.57 39.19
C ARG A 234 35.70 22.99 39.82
N LEU A 235 35.69 21.72 40.22
CA LEU A 235 36.83 21.03 40.83
C LEU A 235 37.78 20.41 39.80
N LEU A 236 37.31 20.21 38.57
CA LEU A 236 38.09 19.76 37.41
C LEU A 236 38.80 20.94 36.72
#